data_AF-A0A5K4FGR0-F1
#
_entry.id   AF-A0A5K4FGR0-F1
#
_cell.length_a   1.000
_cell.length_b   1.000
_cell.length_c   1.000
_cell.angle_alpha   90.00
_cell.angle_beta   90.00
_cell.angle_gamma   90.00
#
_symmetry.space_group_name_H-M   'P 1'
#
loop_
_entity.id
_entity.type
_entity.pdbx_description
1 polymer ?
#
loop_
_entity_poly.entity_id
_entity_poly.type
_entity_poly.pdbx_seq_one_letter_code
_entity_poly.pdbx_strand_id
1 'polypeptide(L)'
;MQLFETAGNFDVEGTDTKNACFGGTSALFGALNWLESSYCNGRMALVVAADIAVYGDKSARPTGGAGAVAILLGPNAPLVIDFGLRAVYMKHCYDFYKPNLSSEYPIVDGHFSMQCYREALEMCYKLYRHKSASKGLNSIITTPWRDTLPKVNNAVDYMCLHAPFTRLVQKAIGWLAQIDMRTEGIVADKSNNSEVFLSSSKAGQLCHNNHHTTSKSEYFDQIDPYIFNALKDYCLPDDKHIPDRQLDTVCLKATELLYRRKVDPGLMFAKNIGNMYTASLYACLVSLLLNTPKGELSGRRVLMYSYGSGMAAAMYSILIHPDRDLSTVLNCSLEPSNDSSNIHRRLFDERTQVTVSQFELMLKERQLSHNSAPFEPTFRPEGLFPGSYYLKNVDDRYRRFYGKLSE
;
A
#
# COMPACT_ATOMS: atom_id res chain seq x y z
N MET A 1 21.06 17.55 -6.74
CA MET A 1 20.48 16.84 -5.56
C MET A 1 21.50 16.95 -4.45
N GLN A 2 21.29 17.82 -3.46
CA GLN A 2 22.31 18.25 -2.49
C GLN A 2 23.10 17.11 -1.83
N LEU A 3 22.44 16.00 -1.48
CA LEU A 3 23.09 14.86 -0.83
C LEU A 3 24.14 14.17 -1.71
N PHE A 4 23.94 14.13 -3.03
CA PHE A 4 24.85 13.49 -3.98
C PHE A 4 25.99 14.41 -4.44
N GLU A 5 25.84 15.73 -4.26
CA GLU A 5 26.83 16.73 -4.68
C GLU A 5 28.17 16.55 -3.94
N THR A 6 28.11 16.19 -2.65
CA THR A 6 29.31 15.90 -1.83
C THR A 6 30.12 14.72 -2.36
N ALA A 7 29.46 13.76 -3.01
CA ALA A 7 30.09 12.61 -3.64
C ALA A 7 30.48 12.87 -5.11
N GLY A 8 30.20 14.07 -5.65
CA GLY A 8 30.42 14.39 -7.06
C GLY A 8 29.53 13.62 -8.04
N ASN A 9 28.44 13.01 -7.56
CA ASN A 9 27.56 12.20 -8.39
C ASN A 9 26.38 13.04 -8.92
N PHE A 10 26.52 13.56 -10.15
CA PHE A 10 25.52 14.40 -10.80
C PHE A 10 24.71 13.68 -11.89
N ASP A 11 25.19 12.51 -12.34
CA ASP A 11 24.54 11.70 -13.37
C ASP A 11 23.54 10.75 -12.70
N VAL A 12 22.36 11.25 -12.31
CA VAL A 12 21.31 10.44 -11.68
C VAL A 12 19.97 10.74 -12.34
N GLU A 13 19.34 9.71 -12.91
CA GLU A 13 18.03 9.80 -13.56
C GLU A 13 16.87 9.83 -12.56
N GLY A 14 15.71 10.34 -13.01
CA GLY A 14 14.46 10.34 -12.27
C GLY A 14 14.06 11.72 -11.74
N THR A 15 12.75 11.93 -11.65
CA THR A 15 12.12 13.15 -11.13
C THR A 15 10.92 12.78 -10.25
N ASP A 16 10.15 13.77 -9.80
CA ASP A 16 8.87 13.55 -9.13
C ASP A 16 7.83 12.91 -10.06
N THR A 17 7.03 12.00 -9.51
CA THR A 17 5.80 11.48 -10.12
C THR A 17 4.65 11.64 -9.13
N LYS A 18 3.50 12.14 -9.60
CA LYS A 18 2.39 12.55 -8.72
C LYS A 18 1.05 12.05 -9.24
N ASN A 19 0.37 11.24 -8.42
CA ASN A 19 -1.07 11.02 -8.47
C ASN A 19 -1.54 10.59 -7.07
N ALA A 20 -1.93 11.55 -6.23
CA ALA A 20 -2.33 11.30 -4.84
C ALA A 20 -1.38 10.30 -4.12
N CYS A 21 -1.92 9.36 -3.35
CA CYS A 21 -1.15 8.34 -2.63
C CYS A 21 -0.50 7.28 -3.55
N PHE A 22 -0.72 7.31 -4.87
CA PHE A 22 -0.14 6.35 -5.82
C PHE A 22 1.28 6.73 -6.29
N GLY A 23 1.73 7.96 -6.04
CA GLY A 23 3.02 8.49 -6.53
C GLY A 23 4.23 7.61 -6.23
N GLY A 24 4.33 7.09 -5.00
CA GLY A 24 5.42 6.18 -4.60
C GLY A 24 5.44 4.87 -5.39
N THR A 25 4.28 4.30 -5.72
CA THR A 25 4.15 3.10 -6.56
C THR A 25 4.45 3.37 -8.02
N SER A 26 4.06 4.55 -8.53
CA SER A 26 4.48 5.00 -9.86
C SER A 26 6.01 5.10 -9.95
N ALA A 27 6.65 5.69 -8.93
CA ALA A 27 8.11 5.80 -8.87
C ALA A 27 8.79 4.42 -8.78
N LEU A 28 8.25 3.52 -7.95
CA LEU A 28 8.71 2.13 -7.86
C LEU A 28 8.67 1.43 -9.21
N PHE A 29 7.55 1.52 -9.94
CA PHE A 29 7.43 0.89 -11.25
C PHE A 29 8.35 1.52 -12.28
N GLY A 30 8.51 2.84 -12.28
CA GLY A 30 9.48 3.53 -13.13
C GLY A 30 10.92 3.08 -12.87
N ALA A 31 11.31 2.99 -11.61
CA ALA A 31 12.64 2.53 -11.21
C ALA A 31 12.90 1.06 -11.58
N LEU A 32 11.91 0.18 -11.38
CA LEU A 32 12.01 -1.23 -11.83
C LEU A 32 12.16 -1.32 -13.35
N ASN A 33 11.38 -0.53 -14.10
CA ASN A 33 11.49 -0.50 -15.56
C ASN A 33 12.87 0.01 -16.00
N TRP A 34 13.43 1.03 -15.33
CA TRP A 34 14.78 1.51 -15.61
C TRP A 34 15.82 0.43 -15.35
N LEU A 35 15.76 -0.27 -14.21
CA LEU A 35 16.66 -1.37 -13.86
C LEU A 35 16.65 -2.51 -14.90
N GLU A 36 15.51 -2.73 -15.56
CA GLU A 36 15.34 -3.77 -16.60
C GLU A 36 15.59 -3.24 -18.03
N SER A 37 15.83 -1.94 -18.20
CA SER A 37 16.03 -1.33 -19.51
C SER A 37 17.47 -1.39 -19.99
N SER A 38 17.67 -1.12 -21.29
CA SER A 38 19.00 -0.92 -21.87
C SER A 38 19.75 0.32 -21.34
N TYR A 39 19.08 1.21 -20.60
CA TYR A 39 19.68 2.38 -19.98
C TYR A 39 20.22 2.10 -18.57
N CYS A 40 19.91 0.94 -17.99
CA CYS A 40 20.48 0.54 -16.71
C CYS A 40 22.01 0.48 -16.82
N ASN A 41 22.69 1.25 -15.97
CA ASN A 41 24.15 1.36 -15.98
C ASN A 41 24.81 0.58 -14.82
N GLY A 42 24.13 -0.46 -14.32
CA GLY A 42 24.62 -1.33 -13.24
C GLY A 42 24.52 -0.73 -11.83
N ARG A 43 24.09 0.53 -11.70
CA ARG A 43 23.82 1.17 -10.40
C ARG A 43 22.46 0.76 -9.84
N MET A 44 22.27 1.01 -8.55
CA MET A 44 21.00 0.82 -7.85
C MET A 44 20.04 1.97 -8.14
N ALA A 45 18.74 1.73 -8.00
CA ALA A 45 17.72 2.78 -8.04
C ALA A 45 17.23 3.10 -6.62
N LEU A 46 16.99 4.37 -6.32
CA LEU A 46 16.45 4.83 -5.04
C LEU A 46 15.07 5.45 -5.26
N VAL A 47 14.06 4.90 -4.59
CA VAL A 47 12.69 5.43 -4.62
C VAL A 47 12.38 6.03 -3.26
N VAL A 48 11.86 7.26 -3.25
CA VAL A 48 11.44 7.94 -2.02
C VAL A 48 9.95 8.27 -2.13
N ALA A 49 9.17 7.75 -1.18
CA ALA A 49 7.77 8.11 -0.99
C ALA A 49 7.67 8.89 0.32
N ALA A 50 7.15 10.12 0.28
CA ALA A 50 7.13 11.01 1.44
C ALA A 50 5.97 12.00 1.37
N ASP A 51 5.25 12.16 2.47
CA ASP A 51 4.10 13.05 2.53
C ASP A 51 3.81 13.55 3.94
N ILE A 52 3.07 14.67 4.00
CA ILE A 52 2.42 15.20 5.19
C ILE A 52 0.92 15.30 4.88
N ALA A 53 0.13 14.40 5.46
CA ALA A 53 -1.32 14.31 5.28
C ALA A 53 -2.04 15.18 6.30
N VAL A 54 -2.57 16.32 5.83
CA VAL A 54 -3.31 17.30 6.65
C VAL A 54 -4.67 17.62 6.03
N TYR A 55 -5.66 17.84 6.89
CA TYR A 55 -7.06 18.01 6.50
C TYR A 55 -7.69 19.21 7.21
N GLY A 56 -8.42 20.03 6.43
CA GLY A 56 -9.17 21.17 6.96
C GLY A 56 -10.43 20.73 7.71
N ASP A 57 -11.16 19.75 7.16
CA ASP A 57 -12.33 19.16 7.80
C ASP A 57 -11.97 18.48 9.12
N LYS A 58 -12.68 18.85 10.19
CA LYS A 58 -12.54 18.29 11.53
C LYS A 58 -12.80 16.78 11.56
N SER A 59 -13.69 16.27 10.71
CA SER A 59 -14.02 14.85 10.66
C SER A 59 -12.90 13.99 10.04
N ALA A 60 -12.17 14.55 9.07
CA ALA A 60 -11.07 13.89 8.38
C ALA A 60 -9.72 14.06 9.09
N ARG A 61 -9.56 15.11 9.90
CA ARG A 61 -8.32 15.44 10.62
C ARG A 61 -7.69 14.27 11.41
N PRO A 62 -8.45 13.41 12.12
CA PRO A 62 -7.88 12.25 12.82
C PRO A 62 -7.26 11.18 11.92
N THR A 63 -7.51 11.25 10.60
CA THR A 63 -6.90 10.35 9.61
C THR A 63 -5.61 10.89 9.01
N GLY A 64 -5.14 12.04 9.47
CA GLY A 64 -3.83 12.60 9.08
C GLY A 64 -2.64 11.77 9.55
N GLY A 65 -1.45 12.20 9.15
CA GLY A 65 -0.19 11.55 9.47
C GLY A 65 0.94 12.14 8.65
N ALA A 66 2.18 11.74 8.94
CA ALA A 66 3.34 12.17 8.16
C ALA A 66 4.42 11.11 8.23
N GLY A 67 5.15 10.94 7.12
CA GLY A 67 6.26 10.00 7.07
C GLY A 67 6.89 9.91 5.70
N ALA A 68 8.04 9.24 5.66
CA ALA A 68 8.77 8.95 4.43
C ALA A 68 9.34 7.53 4.48
N VAL A 69 9.35 6.85 3.34
CA VAL A 69 10.02 5.56 3.15
C VAL A 69 10.93 5.67 1.93
N ALA A 70 12.20 5.29 2.11
CA ALA A 70 13.17 5.16 1.04
C ALA A 70 13.38 3.67 0.73
N ILE A 71 13.35 3.30 -0.55
CA ILE A 71 13.46 1.93 -1.04
C ILE A 71 14.63 1.86 -2.01
N LEU A 72 15.65 1.09 -1.66
CA LEU A 72 16.78 0.80 -2.53
C LEU A 72 16.46 -0.45 -3.35
N LEU A 73 16.60 -0.34 -4.67
CA LEU A 73 16.29 -1.39 -5.63
C LEU A 73 17.54 -1.79 -6.39
N GLY A 74 17.71 -3.11 -6.57
CA GLY A 74 18.83 -3.67 -7.30
C GLY A 74 18.67 -5.16 -7.53
N PRO A 75 19.60 -5.78 -8.29
CA PRO A 75 19.60 -7.22 -8.50
C PRO A 75 19.81 -7.97 -7.18
N ASN A 76 19.42 -9.25 -7.17
CA ASN A 76 19.61 -10.15 -6.02
C ASN A 76 18.95 -9.68 -4.71
N ALA A 77 17.89 -8.87 -4.79
CA ALA A 77 17.15 -8.40 -3.63
C ALA A 77 16.48 -9.55 -2.84
N PRO A 78 16.44 -9.51 -1.50
CA PRO A 78 15.71 -10.50 -0.70
C PRO A 78 14.18 -10.36 -0.85
N LEU A 79 13.69 -9.18 -1.22
CA LEU A 79 12.30 -8.93 -1.59
C LEU A 79 12.24 -8.81 -3.12
N VAL A 80 11.67 -9.82 -3.77
CA VAL A 80 11.65 -9.95 -5.23
C VAL A 80 10.26 -9.61 -5.76
N ILE A 81 10.17 -8.64 -6.68
CA ILE A 81 8.90 -8.32 -7.36
C ILE A 81 8.53 -9.45 -8.32
N ASP A 82 7.29 -9.92 -8.29
CA ASP A 82 6.82 -10.91 -9.27
C ASP A 82 6.62 -10.26 -10.65
N PHE A 83 7.58 -10.50 -11.55
CA PHE A 83 7.55 -9.94 -12.89
C PHE A 83 6.31 -10.36 -13.68
N GLY A 84 5.69 -9.40 -14.35
CA GLY A 84 4.44 -9.60 -15.11
C GLY A 84 3.16 -9.64 -14.25
N LEU A 85 3.24 -9.56 -12.92
CA LEU A 85 2.08 -9.55 -12.02
C LEU A 85 1.71 -8.15 -11.52
N ARG A 86 1.81 -7.14 -12.38
CA ARG A 86 1.32 -5.78 -12.11
C ARG A 86 -0.08 -5.61 -12.70
N ALA A 87 -1.11 -5.56 -11.87
CA ALA A 87 -2.49 -5.24 -12.25
C ALA A 87 -2.76 -3.78 -11.97
N VAL A 88 -3.19 -3.00 -12.96
CA VAL A 88 -3.34 -1.54 -12.85
C VAL A 88 -4.76 -1.17 -13.27
N TYR A 89 -5.38 -0.28 -12.50
CA TYR A 89 -6.69 0.30 -12.82
C TYR A 89 -6.63 1.81 -12.62
N MET A 90 -7.02 2.56 -13.65
CA MET A 90 -7.07 4.02 -13.64
C MET A 90 -8.43 4.47 -14.18
N LYS A 91 -9.03 5.45 -13.53
CA LYS A 91 -10.33 5.98 -13.93
C LYS A 91 -10.43 7.43 -13.47
N HIS A 92 -10.95 8.30 -14.32
CA HIS A 92 -11.22 9.68 -13.91
C HIS A 92 -12.32 9.73 -12.85
N CYS A 93 -12.06 10.38 -11.72
CA CYS A 93 -13.04 10.73 -10.70
C CYS A 93 -12.58 11.94 -9.86
N TYR A 94 -13.49 12.45 -9.03
CA TYR A 94 -13.26 13.57 -8.11
C TYR A 94 -13.55 13.18 -6.66
N ASP A 95 -13.06 12.02 -6.23
CA ASP A 95 -13.28 11.54 -4.86
C ASP A 95 -12.45 12.29 -3.81
N PHE A 96 -11.20 12.62 -4.16
CA PHE A 96 -10.31 13.45 -3.37
C PHE A 96 -9.30 14.14 -4.29
N TYR A 97 -9.16 15.46 -4.17
CA TYR A 97 -8.26 16.25 -5.01
C TYR A 97 -7.88 17.59 -4.33
N LYS A 98 -6.82 18.23 -4.80
CA LYS A 98 -6.30 19.50 -4.26
C LYS A 98 -6.32 20.61 -5.31
N PRO A 99 -7.49 21.21 -5.61
CA PRO A 99 -7.61 22.21 -6.69
C PRO A 99 -7.16 23.61 -6.24
N ASN A 100 -7.21 23.90 -4.94
CA ASN A 100 -6.81 25.20 -4.40
C ASN A 100 -5.30 25.20 -4.10
N LEU A 101 -4.52 25.80 -4.99
CA LEU A 101 -3.05 25.85 -4.87
C LEU A 101 -2.56 26.71 -3.68
N SER A 102 -3.43 27.53 -3.10
CA SER A 102 -3.13 28.35 -1.93
C SER A 102 -3.46 27.65 -0.61
N SER A 103 -3.88 26.38 -0.65
CA SER A 103 -4.28 25.60 0.52
C SER A 103 -3.70 24.19 0.46
N GLU A 104 -3.18 23.68 1.59
CA GLU A 104 -2.74 22.28 1.67
C GLU A 104 -3.91 21.30 1.75
N TYR A 105 -5.07 21.78 2.18
CA TYR A 105 -6.24 20.97 2.45
C TYR A 105 -6.89 20.48 1.15
N PRO A 106 -7.25 19.20 1.08
CA PRO A 106 -7.97 18.63 -0.05
C PRO A 106 -9.46 18.98 0.00
N ILE A 107 -10.08 18.93 -1.18
CA ILE A 107 -11.53 18.68 -1.28
C ILE A 107 -11.70 17.16 -1.27
N VAL A 108 -12.60 16.67 -0.41
CA VAL A 108 -12.85 15.24 -0.22
C VAL A 108 -14.33 14.97 -0.12
N ASP A 109 -14.82 14.02 -0.91
CA ASP A 109 -16.09 13.34 -0.67
C ASP A 109 -15.78 11.99 -0.02
N GLY A 110 -15.92 11.93 1.31
CA GLY A 110 -15.53 10.74 2.07
C GLY A 110 -16.32 9.48 1.69
N HIS A 111 -17.60 9.62 1.32
CA HIS A 111 -18.42 8.48 0.91
C HIS A 111 -18.00 8.00 -0.48
N PHE A 112 -17.84 8.93 -1.43
CA PHE A 112 -17.41 8.59 -2.78
C PHE A 112 -15.98 8.05 -2.81
N SER A 113 -15.07 8.54 -1.95
CA SER A 113 -13.70 8.01 -1.85
C SER A 113 -13.64 6.56 -1.37
N MET A 114 -14.51 6.16 -0.44
CA MET A 114 -14.63 4.74 -0.07
C MET A 114 -15.16 3.88 -1.22
N GLN A 115 -16.10 4.39 -2.01
CA GLN A 115 -16.62 3.69 -3.19
C GLN A 115 -15.54 3.53 -4.27
N CYS A 116 -14.79 4.60 -4.58
CA CYS A 116 -13.68 4.55 -5.53
C CYS A 116 -12.57 3.60 -5.06
N TYR A 117 -12.20 3.62 -3.77
CA TYR A 117 -11.21 2.68 -3.21
C TYR A 117 -11.67 1.23 -3.38
N ARG A 118 -12.94 0.93 -3.09
CA ARG A 118 -13.52 -0.41 -3.25
C ARG A 118 -13.52 -0.82 -4.72
N GLU A 119 -14.06 0.01 -5.62
CA GLU A 119 -14.08 -0.25 -7.06
C GLU A 119 -12.68 -0.58 -7.58
N ALA A 120 -11.71 0.26 -7.25
CA ALA A 120 -10.32 0.10 -7.63
C ALA A 120 -9.69 -1.21 -7.14
N LEU A 121 -9.97 -1.56 -5.89
CA LEU A 121 -9.47 -2.76 -5.24
C LEU A 121 -10.02 -4.00 -5.94
N GLU A 122 -11.33 -4.03 -6.16
CA GLU A 122 -12.02 -5.14 -6.81
C GLU A 122 -11.51 -5.33 -8.25
N MET A 123 -11.33 -4.25 -9.01
CA MET A 123 -10.81 -4.30 -10.38
C MET A 123 -9.35 -4.73 -10.43
N CYS A 124 -8.49 -4.17 -9.58
CA CYS A 124 -7.08 -4.58 -9.51
C CYS A 124 -6.95 -6.04 -9.10
N TYR A 125 -7.78 -6.52 -8.16
CA TYR A 125 -7.77 -7.92 -7.74
C TYR A 125 -8.18 -8.85 -8.88
N LYS A 126 -9.30 -8.58 -9.57
CA LYS A 126 -9.74 -9.38 -10.72
C LYS A 126 -8.64 -9.49 -11.79
N LEU A 127 -8.00 -8.37 -12.12
CA LEU A 127 -6.86 -8.33 -13.05
C LEU A 127 -5.64 -9.12 -12.53
N TYR A 128 -5.33 -9.00 -11.24
CA TYR A 128 -4.20 -9.73 -10.62
C TYR A 128 -4.45 -11.24 -10.62
N ARG A 129 -5.67 -11.68 -10.30
CA ARG A 129 -6.09 -13.10 -10.36
C ARG A 129 -5.92 -13.67 -11.77
N HIS A 130 -6.37 -12.94 -12.79
CA HIS A 130 -6.18 -13.35 -14.18
C HIS A 130 -4.69 -13.51 -14.55
N LYS A 131 -3.85 -12.53 -14.20
CA LYS A 131 -2.41 -12.57 -14.50
C LYS A 131 -1.69 -13.67 -13.71
N SER A 132 -2.01 -13.87 -12.44
CA SER A 132 -1.40 -14.89 -11.59
C SER A 132 -1.79 -16.31 -11.99
N ALA A 133 -3.04 -16.52 -12.42
CA ALA A 133 -3.48 -17.80 -12.98
C ALA A 133 -2.67 -18.20 -14.21
N SER A 134 -2.32 -17.24 -15.09
CA SER A 134 -1.45 -17.51 -16.26
C SER A 134 -0.02 -17.95 -15.89
N LYS A 135 0.39 -17.72 -14.64
CA LYS A 135 1.67 -18.19 -14.06
C LYS A 135 1.52 -19.42 -13.17
N GLY A 136 0.33 -20.04 -13.15
CA GLY A 136 0.00 -21.20 -12.32
C GLY A 136 -0.11 -20.89 -10.82
N LEU A 137 -0.20 -19.62 -10.43
CA LEU A 137 -0.26 -19.21 -9.03
C LEU A 137 -1.70 -19.16 -8.51
N ASN A 138 -1.92 -19.62 -7.29
CA ASN A 138 -3.21 -19.52 -6.60
C ASN A 138 -3.34 -18.18 -5.87
N SER A 139 -4.12 -17.26 -6.42
CA SER A 139 -4.29 -15.91 -5.86
C SER A 139 -5.46 -15.75 -4.89
N ILE A 140 -6.17 -16.83 -4.53
CA ILE A 140 -7.32 -16.79 -3.63
C ILE A 140 -6.84 -16.38 -2.23
N ILE A 141 -7.28 -15.22 -1.75
CA ILE A 141 -6.85 -14.70 -0.46
C ILE A 141 -7.44 -15.52 0.70
N THR A 142 -8.63 -16.08 0.49
CA THR A 142 -9.40 -16.89 1.45
C THR A 142 -8.87 -18.31 1.62
N THR A 143 -7.73 -18.63 1.02
CA THR A 143 -7.02 -19.88 1.28
C THR A 143 -6.66 -20.03 2.76
N PRO A 144 -6.95 -21.19 3.40
CA PRO A 144 -6.55 -21.48 4.76
C PRO A 144 -5.06 -21.26 4.97
N TRP A 145 -4.71 -20.71 6.14
CA TRP A 145 -3.32 -20.61 6.54
C TRP A 145 -2.69 -22.00 6.64
N ARG A 146 -1.42 -22.13 6.26
CA ARG A 146 -0.65 -23.37 6.35
C ARG A 146 0.68 -23.05 7.00
N ASP A 147 0.99 -23.71 8.13
CA ASP A 147 2.23 -23.48 8.88
C ASP A 147 3.47 -23.96 8.11
N THR A 148 3.30 -24.99 7.28
CA THR A 148 4.32 -25.44 6.33
C THR A 148 3.97 -24.94 4.94
N LEU A 149 4.95 -24.34 4.24
CA LEU A 149 4.82 -24.02 2.82
C LEU A 149 4.57 -25.33 2.06
N PRO A 150 3.41 -25.51 1.40
CA PRO A 150 3.24 -26.65 0.51
C PRO A 150 4.27 -26.57 -0.61
N LYS A 151 4.58 -27.70 -1.26
CA LYS A 151 5.32 -27.73 -2.53
C LYS A 151 4.57 -27.05 -3.71
N VAL A 152 3.66 -26.07 -3.48
CA VAL A 152 2.82 -25.42 -4.51
C VAL A 152 2.50 -23.93 -4.19
N ASN A 153 3.00 -23.04 -5.05
CA ASN A 153 2.37 -21.94 -5.81
C ASN A 153 1.27 -20.99 -5.23
N ASN A 154 1.26 -20.62 -3.95
CA ASN A 154 0.38 -19.52 -3.49
C ASN A 154 0.83 -18.15 -4.02
N ALA A 155 -0.10 -17.37 -4.56
CA ALA A 155 0.12 -15.98 -4.97
C ALA A 155 -0.03 -14.97 -3.82
N VAL A 156 -0.62 -15.37 -2.67
CA VAL A 156 -0.91 -14.48 -1.54
C VAL A 156 -0.83 -15.19 -0.19
N ASP A 157 0.21 -14.90 0.59
CA ASP A 157 0.35 -15.33 1.99
C ASP A 157 0.10 -14.19 2.98
N TYR A 158 0.67 -13.02 2.70
CA TYR A 158 0.44 -11.77 3.43
C TYR A 158 -0.11 -10.70 2.49
N MET A 159 -0.70 -9.65 3.04
CA MET A 159 -1.24 -8.54 2.27
C MET A 159 -0.90 -7.20 2.94
N CYS A 160 -0.34 -6.27 2.16
CA CYS A 160 -0.18 -4.88 2.53
C CYS A 160 -1.04 -4.03 1.58
N LEU A 161 -1.88 -3.18 2.15
CA LEU A 161 -2.76 -2.30 1.40
C LEU A 161 -2.47 -0.85 1.80
N HIS A 162 -2.67 0.09 0.89
CA HIS A 162 -2.72 1.51 1.25
C HIS A 162 -3.73 1.71 2.39
N ALA A 163 -3.27 2.31 3.49
CA ALA A 163 -4.01 2.42 4.74
C ALA A 163 -4.24 3.89 5.13
N PRO A 164 -5.28 4.55 4.59
CA PRO A 164 -5.74 5.84 5.12
C PRO A 164 -6.16 5.76 6.58
N PHE A 165 -6.79 4.64 6.94
CA PHE A 165 -7.11 4.25 8.32
C PHE A 165 -7.35 2.73 8.35
N THR A 166 -7.09 2.08 9.47
CA THR A 166 -7.06 0.60 9.57
C THR A 166 -8.41 -0.05 9.32
N ARG A 167 -9.52 0.61 9.67
CA ARG A 167 -10.87 0.08 9.43
C ARG A 167 -11.17 -0.10 7.94
N LEU A 168 -10.64 0.75 7.05
CA LEU A 168 -10.80 0.58 5.60
C LEU A 168 -10.08 -0.67 5.12
N VAL A 169 -8.86 -0.90 5.61
CA VAL A 169 -8.08 -2.10 5.28
C VAL A 169 -8.82 -3.35 5.72
N GLN A 170 -9.42 -3.36 6.92
CA GLN A 170 -10.21 -4.49 7.39
C GLN A 170 -11.43 -4.78 6.49
N LYS A 171 -12.14 -3.73 6.03
CA LYS A 171 -13.26 -3.87 5.08
C LYS A 171 -12.79 -4.40 3.72
N ALA A 172 -11.65 -3.93 3.23
CA ALA A 172 -11.06 -4.35 1.96
C ALA A 172 -10.87 -5.87 1.89
N ILE A 173 -10.42 -6.49 2.98
CA ILE A 173 -10.29 -7.96 3.06
C ILE A 173 -11.64 -8.66 2.91
N GLY A 174 -12.69 -8.10 3.54
CA GLY A 174 -14.06 -8.57 3.37
C GLY A 174 -14.56 -8.50 1.93
N TRP A 175 -14.29 -7.39 1.23
CA TRP A 175 -14.68 -7.22 -0.18
C TRP A 175 -13.94 -8.19 -1.11
N LEU A 176 -12.65 -8.42 -0.88
CA LEU A 176 -11.87 -9.40 -1.63
C LEU A 176 -12.35 -10.84 -1.39
N ALA A 177 -12.70 -11.18 -0.15
CA ALA A 177 -13.27 -12.49 0.18
C ALA A 177 -14.60 -12.74 -0.55
N GLN A 178 -15.42 -11.71 -0.76
CA GLN A 178 -16.61 -11.84 -1.59
C GLN A 178 -16.29 -12.14 -3.05
N ILE A 179 -15.24 -11.54 -3.61
CA ILE A 179 -14.79 -11.87 -4.98
C ILE A 179 -14.36 -13.33 -5.08
N ASP A 180 -13.64 -13.83 -4.07
CA ASP A 180 -13.27 -15.25 -4.00
C ASP A 180 -14.51 -16.14 -4.01
N MET A 181 -15.53 -15.79 -3.23
CA MET A 181 -16.78 -16.55 -3.15
C MET A 181 -17.63 -16.52 -4.43
N ARG A 182 -17.63 -15.40 -5.17
CA ARG A 182 -18.45 -15.22 -6.38
C ARG A 182 -17.81 -15.77 -7.65
N THR A 183 -16.58 -16.32 -7.56
CA THR A 183 -15.77 -16.76 -8.72
C THR A 183 -15.48 -15.65 -9.75
N GLU A 184 -15.64 -14.37 -9.37
CA GLU A 184 -15.43 -13.23 -10.26
C GLU A 184 -13.93 -13.08 -10.55
N GLY A 185 -13.48 -13.59 -11.69
CA GLY A 185 -12.06 -13.56 -12.07
C GLY A 185 -11.59 -14.65 -13.05
N ILE A 186 -12.45 -15.55 -13.51
CA ILE A 186 -12.10 -16.56 -14.52
C ILE A 186 -13.10 -16.51 -15.68
N VAL A 187 -12.80 -15.71 -16.70
CA VAL A 187 -13.44 -15.79 -18.03
C VAL A 187 -12.35 -15.47 -19.06
N ALA A 188 -12.08 -16.39 -19.99
CA ALA A 188 -11.26 -16.13 -21.16
C ALA A 188 -12.16 -16.22 -22.39
N ASP A 189 -12.28 -15.11 -23.12
CA ASP A 189 -12.93 -15.08 -24.44
C ASP A 189 -11.85 -15.29 -25.52
N LYS A 190 -12.05 -16.27 -26.40
CA LYS A 190 -11.14 -16.60 -27.50
C LYS A 190 -11.58 -15.97 -28.84
N SER A 191 -12.49 -15.00 -28.84
CA SER A 191 -13.14 -14.56 -30.08
C SER A 191 -12.60 -13.30 -30.75
N ASN A 192 -11.70 -12.50 -30.15
CA ASN A 192 -11.10 -11.38 -30.90
C ASN A 192 -9.71 -10.95 -30.40
N ASN A 193 -8.79 -10.84 -31.37
CA ASN A 193 -7.43 -10.37 -31.19
C ASN A 193 -7.40 -8.82 -31.14
N SER A 194 -8.01 -8.19 -30.12
CA SER A 194 -7.87 -6.75 -29.84
C SER A 194 -8.73 -6.31 -28.66
N GLU A 195 -8.11 -5.62 -27.69
CA GLU A 195 -8.69 -4.74 -26.66
C GLU A 195 -9.60 -5.36 -25.58
N VAL A 196 -9.04 -5.51 -24.37
CA VAL A 196 -9.77 -5.85 -23.14
C VAL A 196 -10.59 -4.64 -22.69
N PHE A 197 -11.87 -4.59 -23.04
CA PHE A 197 -12.85 -3.70 -22.41
C PHE A 197 -13.61 -4.46 -21.33
N LEU A 198 -13.38 -4.10 -20.05
CA LEU A 198 -14.27 -4.48 -18.96
C LEU A 198 -15.49 -3.56 -19.02
N SER A 199 -16.54 -3.98 -19.73
CA SER A 199 -17.80 -3.23 -19.75
C SER A 199 -18.53 -3.38 -18.41
N SER A 200 -19.08 -2.27 -17.93
CA SER A 200 -19.88 -2.19 -16.71
C SER A 200 -21.34 -2.60 -16.93
N SER A 201 -21.61 -3.65 -17.71
CA SER A 201 -23.00 -4.05 -17.99
C SER A 201 -23.22 -5.56 -18.15
N LYS A 202 -24.11 -6.05 -17.28
CA LYS A 202 -24.85 -7.32 -17.31
C LYS A 202 -24.06 -8.60 -16.98
N ALA A 203 -24.25 -9.04 -15.75
CA ALA A 203 -24.11 -10.42 -15.32
C ALA A 203 -24.89 -11.35 -16.28
N GLY A 204 -24.25 -12.43 -16.71
CA GLY A 204 -24.92 -13.54 -17.41
C GLY A 204 -24.51 -13.72 -18.87
N GLN A 205 -23.29 -14.22 -19.11
CA GLN A 205 -23.07 -15.27 -20.11
C GLN A 205 -21.70 -15.92 -19.90
N LEU A 206 -21.73 -17.20 -19.53
CA LEU A 206 -20.60 -18.06 -19.20
C LEU A 206 -19.88 -18.55 -20.46
N CYS A 207 -18.55 -18.65 -20.39
CA CYS A 207 -17.72 -19.23 -21.46
C CYS A 207 -16.86 -20.38 -20.90
N HIS A 208 -16.86 -21.52 -21.59
CA HIS A 208 -16.00 -22.69 -21.35
C HIS A 208 -14.73 -22.62 -22.23
N ASN A 209 -13.52 -22.85 -21.67
CA ASN A 209 -12.63 -23.97 -22.07
C ASN A 209 -11.17 -23.94 -21.52
N ASN A 210 -10.75 -25.10 -21.01
CA ASN A 210 -9.47 -25.83 -21.10
C ASN A 210 -8.11 -25.09 -21.06
N HIS A 211 -7.57 -24.95 -19.85
CA HIS A 211 -6.36 -25.67 -19.39
C HIS A 211 -6.45 -25.82 -17.86
N HIS A 212 -6.58 -27.06 -17.35
CA HIS A 212 -7.09 -27.39 -16.03
C HIS A 212 -8.48 -26.78 -15.74
N THR A 213 -9.53 -27.50 -16.13
CA THR A 213 -10.88 -27.26 -15.58
C THR A 213 -10.87 -27.67 -14.12
N THR A 214 -10.46 -26.77 -13.22
CA THR A 214 -10.77 -26.93 -11.80
C THR A 214 -12.29 -26.96 -11.69
N SER A 215 -12.84 -28.08 -11.23
CA SER A 215 -14.29 -28.17 -11.07
C SER A 215 -14.76 -27.09 -10.09
N LYS A 216 -16.02 -26.64 -10.18
CA LYS A 216 -16.58 -25.67 -9.22
C LYS A 216 -16.41 -26.15 -7.77
N SER A 217 -16.45 -27.47 -7.55
CA SER A 217 -16.14 -28.10 -6.25
C SER A 217 -14.68 -27.89 -5.84
N GLU A 218 -13.73 -28.24 -6.71
CA GLU A 218 -12.28 -28.13 -6.43
C GLU A 218 -11.80 -26.69 -6.21
N TYR A 219 -12.54 -25.69 -6.74
CA TYR A 219 -12.28 -24.28 -6.46
C TYR A 219 -12.67 -23.93 -5.02
N PHE A 220 -13.88 -24.31 -4.60
CA PHE A 220 -14.37 -24.01 -3.25
C PHE A 220 -13.63 -24.79 -2.16
N ASP A 221 -13.05 -25.94 -2.50
CA ASP A 221 -12.15 -26.69 -1.61
C ASP A 221 -10.88 -25.89 -1.24
N GLN A 222 -10.57 -24.81 -1.97
CA GLN A 222 -9.47 -23.91 -1.67
C GLN A 222 -9.86 -22.77 -0.71
N ILE A 223 -11.16 -22.51 -0.51
CA ILE A 223 -11.65 -21.47 0.39
C ILE A 223 -11.75 -22.03 1.81
N ASP A 224 -11.38 -21.21 2.80
CA ASP A 224 -11.58 -21.55 4.20
C ASP A 224 -13.06 -21.91 4.49
N PRO A 225 -13.34 -23.11 5.05
CA PRO A 225 -14.71 -23.57 5.27
C PRO A 225 -15.54 -22.66 6.18
N TYR A 226 -14.91 -21.96 7.13
CA TYR A 226 -15.60 -21.00 7.98
C TYR A 226 -16.03 -19.77 7.16
N ILE A 227 -15.12 -19.22 6.35
CA ILE A 227 -15.42 -18.10 5.45
C ILE A 227 -16.51 -18.50 4.45
N PHE A 228 -16.38 -19.67 3.82
CA PHE A 228 -17.35 -20.19 2.86
C PHE A 228 -18.74 -20.28 3.49
N ASN A 229 -18.86 -20.92 4.65
CA ASN A 229 -20.15 -21.06 5.33
C ASN A 229 -20.74 -19.73 5.79
N ALA A 230 -19.91 -18.76 6.19
CA ALA A 230 -20.37 -17.45 6.62
C ALA A 230 -20.85 -16.57 5.45
N LEU A 231 -20.29 -16.74 4.24
CA LEU A 231 -20.53 -15.86 3.10
C LEU A 231 -21.38 -16.47 1.98
N LYS A 232 -21.57 -17.79 1.93
CA LYS A 232 -22.29 -18.46 0.82
C LYS A 232 -23.68 -17.88 0.52
N ASP A 233 -24.42 -17.47 1.55
CA ASP A 233 -25.78 -16.92 1.41
C ASP A 233 -25.80 -15.43 1.04
N TYR A 234 -24.64 -14.77 1.07
CA TYR A 234 -24.44 -13.35 0.75
C TYR A 234 -23.83 -13.14 -0.66
N CYS A 235 -23.65 -14.23 -1.42
CA CYS A 235 -22.92 -14.24 -2.69
C CYS A 235 -23.80 -14.60 -3.91
N LEU A 236 -25.12 -14.47 -3.81
CA LEU A 236 -26.04 -14.87 -4.88
C LEU A 236 -26.13 -13.81 -6.00
N PRO A 237 -26.11 -14.22 -7.29
CA PRO A 237 -26.25 -13.31 -8.43
C PRO A 237 -27.61 -12.61 -8.57
N ASP A 238 -28.63 -12.96 -7.78
CA ASP A 238 -30.01 -12.51 -8.00
C ASP A 238 -30.64 -11.71 -6.83
N ASP A 239 -31.10 -10.50 -7.18
CA ASP A 239 -32.22 -9.67 -6.68
C ASP A 239 -32.44 -9.32 -5.20
N LYS A 240 -31.73 -9.87 -4.22
CA LYS A 240 -31.80 -9.33 -2.85
C LYS A 240 -30.69 -8.31 -2.63
N HIS A 241 -31.02 -7.02 -2.75
CA HIS A 241 -30.13 -5.95 -2.33
C HIS A 241 -29.85 -6.07 -0.83
N ILE A 242 -28.66 -6.56 -0.48
CA ILE A 242 -28.16 -6.57 0.89
C ILE A 242 -27.55 -5.19 1.14
N PRO A 243 -28.03 -4.41 2.13
CA PRO A 243 -27.46 -3.11 2.42
C PRO A 243 -25.95 -3.23 2.70
N ASP A 244 -25.13 -2.35 2.10
CA ASP A 244 -23.67 -2.39 2.21
C ASP A 244 -23.18 -2.49 3.66
N ARG A 245 -23.85 -1.83 4.60
CA ARG A 245 -23.51 -1.88 6.03
C ARG A 245 -23.69 -3.27 6.65
N GLN A 246 -24.74 -3.99 6.27
CA GLN A 246 -24.98 -5.35 6.74
C GLN A 246 -23.93 -6.29 6.15
N LEU A 247 -23.66 -6.14 4.85
CA LEU A 247 -22.65 -6.93 4.14
C LEU A 247 -21.25 -6.72 4.72
N ASP A 248 -20.85 -5.47 4.97
CA ASP A 248 -19.60 -5.13 5.64
C ASP A 248 -19.49 -5.84 7.00
N THR A 249 -20.55 -5.81 7.81
CA THR A 249 -20.55 -6.42 9.15
C THR A 249 -20.32 -7.93 9.08
N VAL A 250 -21.00 -8.62 8.16
CA VAL A 250 -20.84 -10.05 7.95
C VAL A 250 -19.44 -10.38 7.44
N CYS A 251 -18.95 -9.63 6.46
CA CYS A 251 -17.62 -9.86 5.88
C CYS A 251 -16.50 -9.63 6.90
N LEU A 252 -16.61 -8.60 7.74
CA LEU A 252 -15.66 -8.31 8.80
C LEU A 252 -15.57 -9.46 9.82
N LYS A 253 -16.71 -10.05 10.18
CA LYS A 253 -16.75 -11.21 11.09
C LYS A 253 -16.19 -12.46 10.42
N ALA A 254 -16.60 -12.75 9.18
CA ALA A 254 -16.15 -13.91 8.43
C ALA A 254 -14.63 -13.90 8.22
N THR A 255 -14.06 -12.73 7.91
CA THR A 255 -12.64 -12.59 7.58
C THR A 255 -11.73 -12.23 8.76
N GLU A 256 -12.24 -12.24 9.99
CA GLU A 256 -11.49 -11.77 11.17
C GLU A 256 -10.16 -12.50 11.38
N LEU A 257 -10.16 -13.84 11.35
CA LEU A 257 -8.95 -14.63 11.52
C LEU A 257 -7.96 -14.43 10.36
N LEU A 258 -8.47 -14.35 9.13
CA LEU A 258 -7.66 -14.09 7.95
C LEU A 258 -7.00 -12.72 8.03
N TYR A 259 -7.75 -11.68 8.39
CA TYR A 259 -7.23 -10.33 8.60
C TYR A 259 -6.14 -10.32 9.69
N ARG A 260 -6.40 -10.93 10.85
CA ARG A 260 -5.44 -11.00 11.97
C ARG A 260 -4.13 -11.67 11.56
N ARG A 261 -4.18 -12.69 10.71
CA ARG A 261 -3.00 -13.45 10.28
C ARG A 261 -2.25 -12.78 9.12
N LYS A 262 -2.97 -12.42 8.05
CA LYS A 262 -2.36 -12.03 6.77
C LYS A 262 -2.11 -10.51 6.66
N VAL A 263 -2.71 -9.68 7.51
CA VAL A 263 -2.78 -8.22 7.31
C VAL A 263 -2.39 -7.42 8.54
N ASP A 264 -2.91 -7.78 9.72
CA ASP A 264 -2.68 -7.03 10.96
C ASP A 264 -1.20 -6.79 11.33
N PRO A 265 -0.26 -7.75 11.09
CA PRO A 265 1.17 -7.52 11.31
C PRO A 265 1.73 -6.34 10.48
N GLY A 266 1.11 -6.03 9.34
CA GLY A 266 1.45 -4.91 8.48
C GLY A 266 0.86 -3.56 8.91
N LEU A 267 0.08 -3.47 9.99
CA LEU A 267 -0.68 -2.26 10.31
C LEU A 267 -0.16 -1.46 11.51
N MET A 268 0.98 -1.83 12.10
CA MET A 268 1.52 -1.14 13.28
C MET A 268 1.74 0.36 13.04
N PHE A 269 2.43 0.74 11.95
CA PHE A 269 2.66 2.16 11.66
C PHE A 269 1.36 2.89 11.34
N ALA A 270 0.44 2.27 10.60
CA ALA A 270 -0.87 2.87 10.32
C ALA A 270 -1.69 3.14 11.59
N LYS A 271 -1.63 2.24 12.60
CA LYS A 271 -2.30 2.41 13.90
C LYS A 271 -1.70 3.54 14.74
N ASN A 272 -0.38 3.77 14.63
CA ASN A 272 0.36 4.63 15.55
C ASN A 272 0.76 5.99 14.96
N ILE A 273 0.85 6.11 13.63
CA ILE A 273 1.30 7.32 12.90
C ILE A 273 0.17 7.92 12.06
N GLY A 274 -0.80 7.11 11.62
CA GLY A 274 -1.86 7.53 10.72
C GLY A 274 -1.46 7.49 9.25
N ASN A 275 -2.16 8.26 8.40
CA ASN A 275 -1.99 8.19 6.95
C ASN A 275 -0.73 8.93 6.51
N MET A 276 0.19 8.21 5.86
CA MET A 276 1.41 8.78 5.27
C MET A 276 1.34 8.90 3.74
N TYR A 277 0.12 8.98 3.18
CA TYR A 277 -0.15 9.02 1.73
C TYR A 277 0.72 8.04 0.93
N THR A 278 1.65 8.52 0.09
CA THR A 278 2.46 7.67 -0.78
C THR A 278 3.34 6.68 -0.02
N ALA A 279 3.74 7.00 1.21
CA ALA A 279 4.53 6.13 2.07
C ALA A 279 3.68 5.08 2.81
N SER A 280 2.35 5.24 2.87
CA SER A 280 1.47 4.40 3.70
C SER A 280 1.53 2.90 3.34
N LEU A 281 1.52 2.56 2.05
CA LEU A 281 1.65 1.16 1.60
C LEU A 281 3.00 0.55 2.03
N TYR A 282 4.07 1.31 1.85
CA TYR A 282 5.43 0.84 2.14
C TYR A 282 5.70 0.77 3.64
N ALA A 283 5.14 1.69 4.42
CA ALA A 283 5.14 1.56 5.87
C ALA A 283 4.41 0.29 6.32
N CYS A 284 3.36 -0.14 5.62
CA CYS A 284 2.72 -1.43 5.92
C CYS A 284 3.65 -2.62 5.66
N LEU A 285 4.44 -2.57 4.58
CA LEU A 285 5.46 -3.58 4.29
C LEU A 285 6.56 -3.59 5.36
N VAL A 286 7.08 -2.42 5.75
CA VAL A 286 8.07 -2.30 6.84
C VAL A 286 7.50 -2.85 8.15
N SER A 287 6.24 -2.53 8.47
CA SER A 287 5.55 -3.07 9.65
C SER A 287 5.49 -4.60 9.61
N LEU A 288 5.14 -5.19 8.47
CA LEU A 288 5.06 -6.65 8.32
C LEU A 288 6.42 -7.30 8.61
N LEU A 289 7.49 -6.75 8.02
CA LEU A 289 8.86 -7.28 8.18
C LEU A 289 9.35 -7.18 9.63
N LEU A 290 9.00 -6.12 10.35
CA LEU A 290 9.42 -5.91 11.75
C LEU A 290 8.62 -6.77 12.74
N ASN A 291 7.35 -7.01 12.47
CA ASN A 291 6.44 -7.67 13.41
C ASN A 291 6.23 -9.18 13.15
N THR A 292 6.92 -9.74 12.14
CA THR A 292 6.75 -11.15 11.76
C THR A 292 8.09 -11.87 11.80
N PRO A 293 8.21 -13.03 12.47
CA PRO A 293 9.45 -13.79 12.51
C PRO A 293 9.95 -14.16 11.11
N LYS A 294 11.28 -14.08 10.89
CA LYS A 294 11.92 -14.41 9.61
C LYS A 294 11.52 -15.79 9.08
N GLY A 295 11.43 -16.79 9.97
CA GLY A 295 11.02 -18.15 9.62
C GLY A 295 9.58 -18.25 9.09
N GLU A 296 8.70 -17.33 9.48
CA GLU A 296 7.32 -17.27 8.97
C GLU A 296 7.23 -16.53 7.63
N LEU A 297 8.15 -15.59 7.38
CA LEU A 297 8.21 -14.78 6.15
C LEU A 297 8.91 -15.49 4.98
N SER A 298 9.90 -16.34 5.26
CA SER A 298 10.73 -16.98 4.24
C SER A 298 9.89 -17.75 3.22
N GLY A 299 10.09 -17.49 1.93
CA GLY A 299 9.38 -18.14 0.82
C GLY A 299 7.93 -17.69 0.61
N ARG A 300 7.43 -16.74 1.42
CA ARG A 300 6.05 -16.24 1.34
C ARG A 300 5.93 -15.11 0.34
N ARG A 301 4.73 -14.95 -0.21
CA ARG A 301 4.38 -13.85 -1.12
C ARG A 301 3.46 -12.83 -0.44
N VAL A 302 3.85 -11.57 -0.54
CA VAL A 302 3.10 -10.42 -0.03
C VAL A 302 2.36 -9.76 -1.19
N LEU A 303 1.03 -9.75 -1.13
CA LEU A 303 0.20 -8.97 -2.05
C LEU A 303 0.22 -7.51 -1.63
N MET A 304 0.51 -6.63 -2.59
CA MET A 304 0.63 -5.19 -2.40
C MET A 304 -0.52 -4.51 -3.14
N TYR A 305 -1.30 -3.66 -2.46
CA TYR A 305 -2.33 -2.84 -3.08
C TYR A 305 -2.07 -1.35 -2.84
N SER A 306 -1.76 -0.64 -3.92
CA SER A 306 -1.60 0.82 -3.93
C SER A 306 -2.84 1.47 -4.48
N TYR A 307 -3.32 2.52 -3.82
CA TYR A 307 -4.44 3.35 -4.27
C TYR A 307 -4.06 4.82 -4.14
N GLY A 308 -4.47 5.63 -5.10
CA GLY A 308 -4.49 7.09 -5.00
C GLY A 308 -5.71 7.65 -5.71
N SER A 309 -6.43 8.55 -5.04
CA SER A 309 -7.62 9.23 -5.55
C SER A 309 -7.40 9.99 -6.86
N GLY A 310 -8.49 10.22 -7.60
CA GLY A 310 -8.48 10.86 -8.93
C GLY A 310 -8.81 9.98 -10.15
N MET A 311 -8.62 8.67 -10.22
CA MET A 311 -7.90 7.72 -9.35
C MET A 311 -6.96 6.82 -10.18
N ALA A 312 -5.88 6.38 -9.53
CA ALA A 312 -4.96 5.38 -10.02
C ALA A 312 -4.68 4.34 -8.93
N ALA A 313 -4.72 3.07 -9.29
CA ALA A 313 -4.50 1.96 -8.38
C ALA A 313 -3.69 0.85 -9.06
N ALA A 314 -2.95 0.10 -8.25
CA ALA A 314 -2.30 -1.10 -8.70
C ALA A 314 -2.25 -2.18 -7.62
N MET A 315 -2.33 -3.42 -8.07
CA MET A 315 -2.05 -4.61 -7.26
C MET A 315 -0.88 -5.37 -7.86
N TYR A 316 0.09 -5.72 -7.04
CA TYR A 316 1.29 -6.47 -7.41
C TYR A 316 1.74 -7.33 -6.24
N SER A 317 2.80 -8.13 -6.43
CA SER A 317 3.29 -9.01 -5.38
C SER A 317 4.80 -9.01 -5.24
N ILE A 318 5.22 -9.30 -4.00
CA ILE A 318 6.62 -9.43 -3.59
C ILE A 318 6.80 -10.83 -3.02
N LEU A 319 7.72 -11.61 -3.58
CA LEU A 319 8.24 -12.83 -3.00
C LEU A 319 9.36 -12.51 -2.01
N ILE A 320 9.23 -12.98 -0.78
CA ILE A 320 10.32 -13.01 0.19
C ILE A 320 11.18 -14.22 -0.13
N HIS A 321 12.36 -13.98 -0.69
CA HIS A 321 13.20 -15.05 -1.20
C HIS A 321 13.69 -15.96 -0.07
N PRO A 322 13.55 -17.29 -0.19
CA PRO A 322 13.84 -18.21 0.91
C PRO A 322 15.32 -18.25 1.31
N ASP A 323 16.21 -18.11 0.33
CA ASP A 323 17.66 -18.26 0.54
C ASP A 323 18.44 -16.93 0.64
N ARG A 324 17.77 -15.77 0.57
CA ARG A 324 18.45 -14.47 0.63
C ARG A 324 18.31 -13.88 2.01
N ASP A 325 19.38 -13.25 2.49
CA ASP A 325 19.38 -12.70 3.83
C ASP A 325 18.50 -11.44 3.90
N LEU A 326 17.51 -11.48 4.81
CA LEU A 326 16.62 -10.36 5.09
C LEU A 326 17.30 -9.28 5.95
N SER A 327 18.46 -9.55 6.53
CA SER A 327 19.20 -8.57 7.34
C SER A 327 19.58 -7.28 6.61
N THR A 328 19.78 -7.39 5.29
CA THR A 328 20.11 -6.25 4.44
C THR A 328 18.90 -5.32 4.26
N VAL A 329 17.73 -5.70 4.79
CA VAL A 329 16.49 -4.94 4.74
C VAL A 329 16.29 -4.30 6.11
N LEU A 330 16.27 -2.96 6.14
CA LEU A 330 16.04 -2.10 7.33
C LEU A 330 17.22 -1.89 8.30
N ASN A 331 18.46 -2.25 7.94
CA ASN A 331 19.65 -2.04 8.80
C ASN A 331 19.45 -2.53 10.25
N CYS A 332 18.65 -3.58 10.46
CA CYS A 332 18.56 -4.23 11.76
C CYS A 332 19.85 -5.04 11.96
N SER A 333 20.66 -4.66 12.94
CA SER A 333 21.85 -5.41 13.29
C SER A 333 21.43 -6.82 13.71
N LEU A 334 22.05 -7.83 13.10
CA LEU A 334 21.71 -9.25 13.24
C LEU A 334 22.24 -9.93 14.50
N GLU A 335 22.91 -9.20 15.38
CA GLU A 335 23.32 -9.77 16.67
C GLU A 335 22.09 -9.88 17.61
N PRO A 336 21.99 -10.93 18.44
CA PRO A 336 20.85 -11.19 19.33
C PRO A 336 20.80 -10.23 20.54
N SER A 337 20.92 -8.93 20.28
CA SER A 337 20.69 -7.86 21.25
C SER A 337 19.57 -6.96 20.76
N ASN A 338 18.32 -7.18 21.23
CA ASN A 338 17.25 -6.18 21.31
C ASN A 338 16.94 -5.27 20.09
N ASP A 339 17.45 -5.45 18.88
CA ASP A 339 17.49 -4.34 17.89
C ASP A 339 16.17 -4.06 17.17
N SER A 340 15.25 -5.04 17.06
CA SER A 340 13.86 -4.75 16.69
C SER A 340 13.21 -3.80 17.71
N SER A 341 13.56 -3.93 19.00
CA SER A 341 13.10 -2.99 20.03
C SER A 341 13.60 -1.57 19.79
N ASN A 342 14.71 -1.36 19.06
CA ASN A 342 15.28 -0.04 18.84
C ASN A 342 14.47 0.79 17.85
N ILE A 343 14.06 0.21 16.70
CA ILE A 343 13.19 0.94 15.76
C ILE A 343 11.79 1.17 16.32
N HIS A 344 11.24 0.20 17.06
CA HIS A 344 9.96 0.38 17.76
C HIS A 344 10.07 1.48 18.81
N ARG A 345 11.09 1.41 19.67
CA ARG A 345 11.36 2.40 20.70
C ARG A 345 11.54 3.79 20.10
N ARG A 346 12.41 3.93 19.10
CA ARG A 346 12.65 5.20 18.42
C ARG A 346 11.38 5.76 17.80
N LEU A 347 10.67 4.97 17.00
CA LEU A 347 9.53 5.47 16.22
C LEU A 347 8.23 5.59 17.03
N PHE A 348 8.13 4.99 18.22
CA PHE A 348 6.92 5.01 19.02
C PHE A 348 7.11 5.54 20.44
N ASP A 349 8.05 4.97 21.19
CA ASP A 349 8.22 5.23 22.63
C ASP A 349 8.96 6.55 22.90
N GLU A 350 9.88 6.93 22.00
CA GLU A 350 10.66 8.17 22.10
C GLU A 350 9.97 9.37 21.46
N ARG A 351 8.72 9.21 21.01
CA ARG A 351 7.91 10.32 20.51
C ARG A 351 7.39 11.16 21.66
N THR A 352 7.40 12.47 21.47
CA THR A 352 6.77 13.41 22.40
C THR A 352 5.27 13.47 22.15
N GLN A 353 4.48 13.09 23.15
CA GLN A 353 3.03 13.31 23.12
C GLN A 353 2.73 14.80 23.30
N VAL A 354 1.85 15.33 22.44
CA VAL A 354 1.33 16.70 22.55
C VAL A 354 -0.15 16.68 22.91
N THR A 355 -0.62 17.73 23.58
CA THR A 355 -2.05 17.92 23.86
C THR A 355 -2.80 18.27 22.57
N VAL A 356 -4.11 18.04 22.54
CA VAL A 356 -4.96 18.42 21.39
C VAL A 356 -4.86 19.91 21.09
N SER A 357 -4.84 20.77 22.12
CA SER A 357 -4.72 22.22 21.94
C SER A 357 -3.36 22.63 21.34
N GLN A 358 -2.26 21.98 21.74
CA GLN A 358 -0.96 22.21 21.11
C GLN A 358 -0.96 21.76 19.65
N PHE A 359 -1.52 20.58 19.35
CA PHE A 359 -1.64 20.08 17.98
C PHE A 359 -2.46 21.02 17.09
N GLU A 360 -3.60 21.54 17.57
CA GLU A 360 -4.40 22.50 16.82
C GLU A 360 -3.67 23.83 16.57
N LEU A 361 -2.85 24.29 17.53
CA LEU A 361 -1.99 25.46 17.35
C LEU A 361 -0.95 25.22 16.25
N MET A 362 -0.30 24.05 16.25
CA MET A 362 0.67 23.66 15.22
C MET A 362 0.03 23.60 13.83
N LEU A 363 -1.18 23.06 13.71
CA LEU A 363 -1.93 23.07 12.45
C LEU A 363 -2.27 24.49 11.98
N LYS A 364 -2.63 25.39 12.91
CA LYS A 364 -2.90 26.79 12.60
C LYS A 364 -1.64 27.52 12.12
N GLU A 365 -0.50 27.31 12.78
CA GLU A 365 0.79 27.86 12.35
C GLU A 365 1.17 27.35 10.96
N ARG A 366 1.01 26.05 10.70
CA ARG A 366 1.24 25.45 9.38
C ARG A 366 0.35 26.08 8.30
N GLN A 367 -0.93 26.31 8.61
CA GLN A 367 -1.84 26.98 7.68
C GLN A 367 -1.41 28.42 7.38
N LEU A 368 -0.99 29.17 8.40
CA LEU A 368 -0.56 30.57 8.25
C LEU A 368 0.79 30.71 7.52
N SER A 369 1.67 29.73 7.69
CA SER A 369 2.99 29.68 7.03
C SER A 369 2.97 29.06 5.64
N HIS A 370 1.83 28.49 5.21
CA HIS A 370 1.70 27.96 3.88
C HIS A 370 1.82 29.08 2.83
N ASN A 371 2.77 28.93 1.89
CA ASN A 371 3.11 29.93 0.88
C ASN A 371 3.57 31.29 1.43
N SER A 372 4.05 31.37 2.67
CA SER A 372 4.64 32.60 3.22
C SER A 372 6.14 32.71 2.90
N ALA A 373 6.60 33.95 2.67
CA ALA A 373 7.99 34.33 2.48
C ALA A 373 8.17 35.83 2.81
N PRO A 374 9.22 36.25 3.54
CA PRO A 374 10.18 35.39 4.26
C PRO A 374 9.50 34.68 5.44
N PHE A 375 10.08 33.56 5.88
CA PHE A 375 9.57 32.78 7.00
C PHE A 375 10.70 32.10 7.76
N GLU A 376 10.73 32.27 9.08
CA GLU A 376 11.56 31.49 9.99
C GLU A 376 10.65 30.68 10.90
N PRO A 377 10.79 29.33 10.95
CA PRO A 377 10.04 28.51 11.89
C PRO A 377 10.25 28.99 13.33
N THR A 378 9.14 29.29 14.01
CA THR A 378 9.18 29.86 15.36
C THR A 378 9.57 28.84 16.43
N PHE A 379 9.27 27.56 16.17
CA PHE A 379 9.63 26.44 17.04
C PHE A 379 10.93 25.77 16.56
N ARG A 380 11.92 25.71 17.45
CA ARG A 380 13.21 25.03 17.26
C ARG A 380 13.24 23.73 18.09
N PRO A 381 14.00 22.72 17.67
CA PRO A 381 13.65 21.32 17.92
C PRO A 381 14.08 20.84 19.30
N GLU A 382 13.20 20.98 20.28
CA GLU A 382 13.13 19.99 21.34
C GLU A 382 12.24 18.84 20.81
N GLY A 383 12.81 17.64 20.65
CA GLY A 383 12.05 16.42 20.28
C GLY A 383 12.13 15.94 18.82
N LEU A 384 13.00 16.49 17.98
CA LEU A 384 13.38 15.81 16.73
C LEU A 384 14.44 14.74 17.01
N PHE A 385 14.38 13.61 16.29
CA PHE A 385 15.39 12.57 16.42
C PHE A 385 16.79 13.03 15.94
N PRO A 386 17.88 12.52 16.54
CA PRO A 386 19.24 12.75 16.05
C PRO A 386 19.37 12.47 14.55
N GLY A 387 20.20 13.25 13.87
CA GLY A 387 20.38 13.18 12.41
C GLY A 387 19.24 13.73 11.55
N SER A 388 18.12 14.18 12.14
CA SER A 388 16.98 14.74 11.39
C SER A 388 17.35 16.01 10.64
N TYR A 389 16.94 16.10 9.37
CA TYR A 389 16.94 17.35 8.62
C TYR A 389 15.71 18.20 8.98
N TYR A 390 15.88 19.51 9.06
CA TYR A 390 14.80 20.44 9.39
C TYR A 390 14.90 21.74 8.59
N LEU A 391 13.76 22.40 8.36
CA LEU A 391 13.71 23.70 7.71
C LEU A 391 14.28 24.77 8.65
N LYS A 392 15.32 25.48 8.22
CA LYS A 392 15.94 26.57 8.99
C LYS A 392 15.24 27.90 8.72
N ASN A 393 15.03 28.23 7.45
CA ASN A 393 14.33 29.43 7.01
C ASN A 393 13.91 29.33 5.54
N VAL A 394 13.00 30.23 5.15
CA VAL A 394 12.59 30.53 3.78
C VAL A 394 12.87 32.02 3.55
N ASP A 395 13.60 32.36 2.51
CA ASP A 395 13.88 33.77 2.19
C ASP A 395 12.76 34.45 1.39
N ASP A 396 12.96 35.73 1.09
CA ASP A 396 12.05 36.58 0.30
C ASP A 396 11.82 36.10 -1.14
N ARG A 397 12.62 35.13 -1.62
CA ARG A 397 12.51 34.51 -2.94
C ARG A 397 12.06 33.06 -2.86
N TYR A 398 11.43 32.66 -1.75
CA TYR A 398 10.91 31.31 -1.52
C TYR A 398 11.98 30.20 -1.53
N ARG A 399 13.27 30.52 -1.45
CA ARG A 399 14.34 29.52 -1.37
C ARG A 399 14.38 28.96 0.05
N ARG A 400 14.45 27.64 0.17
CA ARG A 400 14.42 26.91 1.45
C ARG A 400 15.83 26.50 1.85
N PHE A 401 16.19 26.76 3.10
CA PHE A 401 17.47 26.38 3.68
C PHE A 401 17.23 25.36 4.79
N TYR A 402 18.04 24.31 4.83
CA TYR A 402 17.87 23.19 5.75
C TYR A 402 19.08 23.07 6.68
N GLY A 403 18.83 22.69 7.94
CA GLY A 403 19.82 22.21 8.88
C GLY A 403 19.73 20.70 9.06
N LYS A 404 20.76 20.10 9.67
CA LYS A 404 20.77 18.71 10.13
C LYS A 404 21.15 18.70 11.62
N LEU A 405 20.41 17.96 12.44
CA LEU A 405 20.82 17.71 13.82
C LEU A 405 22.04 16.78 13.85
N SER A 406 22.85 16.88 14.90
CA SER A 406 23.91 15.92 15.15
C SER A 406 23.34 14.51 15.31
N GLU A 407 24.15 13.50 14.98
CA GLU A 407 23.80 12.07 15.15
C GLU A 407 23.84 11.63 16.60
#